data_AF-A0AAU6JXW4-F1
#
_entry.id   AF-A0AAU6JXW4-F1
#
_cell.length_a   1.000
_cell.length_b   1.000
_cell.length_c   1.000
_cell.angle_alpha   90.00
_cell.angle_beta   90.00
_cell.angle_gamma   90.00
#
_symmetry.space_group_name_H-M   'P 1'
#
loop_
_entity.id
_entity.type
_entity.pdbx_description
1 polymer ?
#
loop_
_entity_poly.entity_id
_entity_poly.type
_entity_poly.pdbx_seq_one_letter_code
_entity_poly.pdbx_strand_id
1 'polypeptide(L)'
;MTTVEPGASLDGERLTDLLMRLLLDADLRARLASEGAGAVAADPGELECLASVDLAELDTTARRLRSQVWRPGSGGSLATTFPRSLRLLQDAGATESGLLTGFLASPYFGRFRLIPYTAPGLSAEEAFASYLLDGAGAGPLRDTVTHELMIALFTALTCEQPLSFVIEAEGIVPTDRGHAAVRAYTAASVAAWGTAPDGRPGVEDTEHAGAVQYAYFTTSAGLAHGVVSGRVAAAFEAEPSDRRETARRALARRGLW
;
A
#
# COMPACT_ATOMS: atom_id res chain seq x y z
N MET A 1 44.17 -9.20 21.47
CA MET A 1 43.03 -8.67 22.24
C MET A 1 43.09 -7.16 22.14
N THR A 2 42.35 -6.60 21.19
CA THR A 2 42.24 -5.16 20.97
C THR A 2 41.09 -4.64 21.85
N THR A 3 41.44 -3.84 22.85
CA THR A 3 40.52 -3.12 23.71
C THR A 3 39.82 -2.03 22.89
N VAL A 4 38.51 -2.15 22.73
CA VAL A 4 37.65 -1.10 22.16
C VAL A 4 37.52 0.00 23.22
N GLU A 5 37.86 1.25 22.87
CA GLU A 5 37.67 2.40 23.75
C GLU A 5 36.17 2.71 23.92
N PRO A 6 35.66 2.90 25.15
CA PRO A 6 34.27 3.27 25.40
C PRO A 6 34.11 4.78 25.11
N GLY A 7 33.31 5.13 24.10
CA GLY A 7 33.09 6.55 23.77
C GLY A 7 32.48 6.86 22.41
N ALA A 8 32.30 5.89 21.52
CA ALA A 8 31.66 6.12 20.23
C ALA A 8 30.13 5.90 20.30
N SER A 9 29.44 6.40 21.33
CA SER A 9 28.00 6.17 21.45
C SER A 9 27.26 6.72 20.23
N LEU A 10 26.44 5.90 19.57
CA LEU A 10 25.53 6.37 18.54
C LEU A 10 24.64 7.48 19.13
N ASP A 11 24.45 8.55 18.38
CA ASP A 11 23.40 9.51 18.73
C ASP A 11 22.01 8.87 18.59
N GLY A 12 20.98 9.52 19.14
CA GLY A 12 19.63 8.95 19.20
C GLY A 12 19.01 8.66 17.84
N GLU A 13 19.36 9.41 16.80
CA GLU A 13 18.85 9.21 15.44
C GLU A 13 19.51 7.98 14.81
N ARG A 14 20.84 7.88 14.91
CA ARG A 14 21.61 6.75 14.39
C ARG A 14 21.30 5.44 15.11
N LEU A 15 21.05 5.49 16.43
CA LEU A 15 20.60 4.33 17.19
C LEU A 15 19.22 3.88 16.74
N THR A 16 18.29 4.82 16.52
CA THR A 16 16.94 4.51 16.03
C THR A 16 17.01 3.88 14.64
N ASP A 17 17.83 4.42 13.74
CA ASP A 17 18.05 3.86 12.41
C ASP A 17 18.65 2.46 12.46
N LEU A 18 19.64 2.21 13.34
CA LEU A 18 20.21 0.88 13.53
C LEU A 18 19.17 -0.12 14.04
N LEU A 19 18.37 0.26 15.04
CA LEU A 19 17.30 -0.60 15.59
C LEU A 19 16.22 -0.86 14.54
N MET A 20 15.83 0.15 13.76
CA MET A 20 14.88 -0.03 12.66
C MET A 20 15.46 -0.94 11.58
N ARG A 21 16.72 -0.75 11.15
CA ARG A 21 17.38 -1.70 10.24
C ARG A 21 17.37 -3.11 10.80
N LEU A 22 17.73 -3.31 12.07
CA LEU A 22 17.70 -4.63 12.72
C LEU A 22 16.31 -5.24 12.82
N LEU A 23 15.25 -4.45 13.01
CA LEU A 23 13.88 -4.95 13.10
C LEU A 23 13.30 -5.29 11.72
N LEU A 24 13.80 -4.67 10.65
CA LEU A 24 13.21 -4.74 9.32
C LEU A 24 14.04 -5.62 8.36
N ASP A 25 15.37 -5.58 8.41
CA ASP A 25 16.28 -6.30 7.52
C ASP A 25 16.59 -7.74 8.02
N ALA A 26 16.07 -8.74 7.30
CA ALA A 26 16.26 -10.14 7.65
C ALA A 26 17.66 -10.66 7.35
N ASP A 27 18.31 -10.17 6.29
CA ASP A 27 19.64 -10.60 5.91
C ASP A 27 20.68 -10.02 6.88
N LEU A 28 20.48 -8.77 7.32
CA LEU A 28 21.28 -8.16 8.36
C LEU A 28 21.21 -8.96 9.68
N ARG A 29 20.02 -9.39 10.09
CA ARG A 29 19.86 -10.25 11.28
C ARG A 29 20.51 -11.61 11.09
N ALA A 30 20.35 -12.22 9.92
CA ALA A 30 20.96 -13.52 9.61
C ALA A 30 22.49 -13.42 9.69
N ARG A 31 23.07 -12.39 9.07
CA ARG A 31 24.50 -12.10 9.14
C ARG A 31 24.96 -11.77 10.55
N LEU A 32 24.19 -10.99 11.31
CA LEU A 32 24.52 -10.72 12.71
C LEU A 32 24.54 -12.02 13.55
N ALA A 33 23.63 -12.94 13.28
CA ALA A 33 23.57 -14.23 13.98
C ALA A 33 24.69 -15.20 13.55
N SER A 34 25.11 -15.19 12.28
CA SER A 34 26.11 -16.13 11.76
C SER A 34 27.55 -15.60 11.80
N GLU A 35 27.74 -14.31 11.56
CA GLU A 35 29.05 -13.64 11.42
C GLU A 35 29.41 -12.79 12.66
N GLY A 36 28.43 -12.43 13.49
CA GLY A 36 28.62 -11.64 14.70
C GLY A 36 28.74 -10.13 14.46
N ALA A 37 28.63 -9.33 15.53
CA ALA A 37 28.57 -7.87 15.48
C ALA A 37 29.77 -7.21 14.77
N GLY A 38 30.98 -7.78 14.95
CA GLY A 38 32.20 -7.27 14.33
C GLY A 38 32.23 -7.34 12.80
N ALA A 39 31.46 -8.25 12.20
CA ALA A 39 31.38 -8.40 10.75
C ALA A 39 30.30 -7.49 10.11
N VAL A 40 29.40 -6.95 10.94
CA VAL A 40 28.20 -6.26 10.50
C VAL A 40 28.24 -4.76 10.82
N ALA A 41 28.91 -4.38 11.91
CA ALA A 41 29.03 -2.99 12.33
C ALA A 41 29.79 -2.13 11.30
N ALA A 42 29.22 -0.98 10.94
CA ALA A 42 29.89 -0.01 10.06
C ALA A 42 30.93 0.84 10.83
N ASP A 43 30.77 0.99 12.14
CA ASP A 43 31.66 1.79 12.99
C ASP A 43 31.69 1.26 14.45
N PRO A 44 32.59 1.78 15.30
CA PRO A 44 32.73 1.33 16.69
C PRO A 44 31.47 1.52 17.55
N GLY A 45 30.63 2.51 17.25
CA GLY A 45 29.38 2.76 17.97
C GLY A 45 28.29 1.76 17.64
N GLU A 46 28.13 1.44 16.35
CA GLU A 46 27.28 0.32 15.94
C GLU A 46 27.78 -0.99 16.54
N LEU A 47 29.10 -1.21 16.60
CA LEU A 47 29.67 -2.44 17.16
C LEU A 47 29.27 -2.65 18.63
N GLU A 48 29.45 -1.63 19.46
CA GLU A 48 29.08 -1.68 20.88
C GLU A 48 27.59 -1.93 21.05
N CYS A 49 26.75 -1.25 20.26
CA CYS A 49 25.31 -1.47 20.25
C CYS A 49 24.94 -2.89 19.82
N LEU A 50 25.41 -3.36 18.67
CA LEU A 50 25.11 -4.68 18.11
C LEU A 50 25.57 -5.82 19.01
N ALA A 51 26.70 -5.67 19.69
CA ALA A 51 27.20 -6.66 20.65
C ALA A 51 26.30 -6.83 21.88
N SER A 52 25.47 -5.82 22.20
CA SER A 52 24.55 -5.84 23.33
C SER A 52 23.15 -6.36 22.99
N VAL A 53 22.85 -6.60 21.71
CA VAL A 53 21.52 -7.02 21.26
C VAL A 53 21.26 -8.50 21.54
N ASP A 54 20.19 -8.80 22.28
CA ASP A 54 19.66 -10.17 22.36
C ASP A 54 19.00 -10.54 21.04
N LEU A 55 19.59 -11.49 20.31
CA LEU A 55 19.12 -11.92 19.00
C LEU A 55 17.77 -12.66 19.04
N ALA A 56 17.48 -13.38 20.12
CA ALA A 56 16.21 -14.10 20.27
C ALA A 56 15.06 -13.12 20.57
N GLU A 57 15.33 -12.13 21.41
CA GLU A 57 14.39 -11.04 21.68
C GLU A 57 14.21 -10.15 20.43
N LEU A 58 15.29 -9.84 19.71
CA LEU A 58 15.23 -9.11 18.44
C LEU A 58 14.38 -9.84 17.41
N ASP A 59 14.59 -11.15 17.20
CA ASP A 59 13.80 -11.90 16.21
C ASP A 59 12.32 -12.00 16.62
N THR A 60 12.03 -12.15 17.91
CA THR A 60 10.66 -12.14 18.44
C THR A 60 9.99 -10.78 18.25
N THR A 61 10.70 -9.70 18.56
CA THR A 61 10.21 -8.32 18.41
C THR A 61 10.02 -7.96 16.94
N ALA A 62 10.98 -8.32 16.09
CA ALA A 62 10.91 -8.11 14.65
C ALA A 62 9.74 -8.89 14.02
N ARG A 63 9.52 -10.16 14.42
CA ARG A 63 8.35 -10.94 13.98
C ARG A 63 7.04 -10.30 14.43
N ARG A 64 6.97 -9.82 15.68
CA ARG A 64 5.78 -9.15 16.23
C ARG A 64 5.50 -7.85 15.47
N LEU A 65 6.51 -7.00 15.27
CA LEU A 65 6.40 -5.76 14.50
C LEU A 65 5.96 -6.04 13.06
N ARG A 66 6.62 -6.98 12.38
CA ARG A 66 6.26 -7.41 11.01
C ARG A 66 4.82 -7.90 10.94
N SER A 67 4.36 -8.70 11.91
CA SER A 67 2.97 -9.16 11.97
C SER A 67 1.96 -8.03 12.23
N GLN A 68 2.35 -6.98 12.95
CA GLN A 68 1.52 -5.82 13.21
C GLN A 68 1.45 -4.88 12.01
N VAL A 69 2.56 -4.68 11.28
CA VAL A 69 2.58 -3.95 10.00
C VAL A 69 1.78 -4.71 8.94
N TRP A 70 1.83 -6.05 8.95
CA TRP A 70 1.02 -6.86 8.05
C TRP A 70 -0.45 -6.90 8.42
N ARG A 71 -0.84 -6.57 9.66
CA ARG A 71 -2.23 -6.58 10.17
C ARG A 71 -2.55 -5.33 11.01
N PRO A 72 -2.58 -4.13 10.41
CA PRO A 72 -2.94 -2.93 11.14
C PRO A 72 -4.46 -2.88 11.33
N GLY A 73 -4.94 -3.20 12.54
CA GLY A 73 -6.33 -2.97 12.93
C GLY A 73 -7.39 -3.82 12.20
N SER A 74 -8.66 -3.61 12.56
CA SER A 74 -9.81 -4.52 12.41
C SER A 74 -10.31 -4.82 10.98
N GLY A 75 -9.54 -4.51 9.92
CA GLY A 75 -9.96 -4.62 8.52
C GLY A 75 -9.29 -5.69 7.67
N GLY A 76 -8.15 -6.25 8.10
CA GLY A 76 -7.44 -7.29 7.35
C GLY A 76 -5.93 -7.05 7.27
N SER A 77 -5.23 -7.96 6.60
CA SER A 77 -3.79 -7.86 6.34
C SER A 77 -3.48 -7.21 4.99
N LEU A 78 -2.28 -6.65 4.78
CA LEU A 78 -1.85 -6.21 3.44
C LEU A 78 -2.00 -7.33 2.39
N ALA A 79 -1.81 -8.60 2.80
CA ALA A 79 -2.07 -9.75 1.94
C ALA A 79 -3.54 -9.91 1.50
N THR A 80 -4.49 -9.57 2.38
CA THR A 80 -5.91 -9.63 2.05
C THR A 80 -6.38 -8.40 1.28
N THR A 81 -5.67 -7.28 1.42
CA THR A 81 -5.95 -6.06 0.65
C THR A 81 -5.41 -6.16 -0.78
N PHE A 82 -4.23 -6.75 -0.97
CA PHE A 82 -3.54 -6.85 -2.26
C PHE A 82 -3.36 -8.29 -2.77
N PRO A 83 -4.39 -9.16 -2.72
CA PRO A 83 -4.21 -10.59 -2.97
C PRO A 83 -3.76 -10.90 -4.41
N ARG A 84 -4.27 -10.18 -5.40
CA ARG A 84 -3.93 -10.41 -6.82
C ARG A 84 -2.58 -9.81 -7.17
N SER A 85 -2.28 -8.62 -6.64
CA SER A 85 -0.97 -8.00 -6.85
C SER A 85 0.15 -8.85 -6.27
N LEU A 86 -0.03 -9.38 -5.06
CA LEU A 86 0.96 -10.29 -4.45
C LEU A 86 1.12 -11.58 -5.25
N ARG A 87 0.03 -12.15 -5.77
CA ARG A 87 0.11 -13.34 -6.63
C ARG A 87 0.92 -13.09 -7.89
N LEU A 88 0.68 -11.96 -8.58
CA LEU A 88 1.45 -11.57 -9.77
C LEU A 88 2.95 -11.41 -9.46
N LEU A 89 3.28 -10.83 -8.30
CA LEU A 89 4.66 -10.67 -7.85
C LEU A 89 5.30 -12.03 -7.49
N GLN A 90 4.56 -12.93 -6.85
CA GLN A 90 5.00 -14.28 -6.52
C GLN A 90 5.24 -15.13 -7.78
N ASP A 91 4.35 -15.05 -8.77
CA ASP A 91 4.52 -15.71 -10.07
C ASP A 91 5.76 -15.18 -10.82
N ALA A 92 6.15 -13.93 -10.56
CA ALA A 92 7.38 -13.32 -11.04
C ALA A 92 8.63 -13.60 -10.17
N GLY A 93 8.50 -14.42 -9.11
CA GLY A 93 9.60 -14.86 -8.25
C GLY A 93 9.82 -14.03 -6.98
N ALA A 94 8.96 -13.05 -6.68
CA ALA A 94 9.05 -12.32 -5.41
C ALA A 94 8.61 -13.20 -4.23
N THR A 95 9.29 -13.05 -3.09
CA THR A 95 8.88 -13.71 -1.85
C THR A 95 8.15 -12.73 -0.94
N GLU A 96 7.21 -13.21 -0.13
CA GLU A 96 6.51 -12.36 0.85
C GLU A 96 7.50 -11.68 1.81
N SER A 97 8.52 -12.43 2.26
CA SER A 97 9.57 -11.90 3.13
C SER A 97 10.39 -10.81 2.43
N GLY A 98 10.73 -10.99 1.16
CA GLY A 98 11.46 -9.99 0.38
C GLY A 98 10.63 -8.72 0.15
N LEU A 99 9.35 -8.87 -0.19
CA LEU A 99 8.44 -7.75 -0.39
C LEU A 99 8.24 -6.95 0.90
N LEU A 100 8.05 -7.63 2.02
CA LEU A 100 7.89 -6.98 3.32
C LEU A 100 9.18 -6.27 3.74
N THR A 101 10.34 -6.93 3.60
CA THR A 101 11.64 -6.33 3.92
C THR A 101 11.90 -5.10 3.06
N GLY A 102 11.64 -5.18 1.76
CA GLY A 102 11.79 -4.06 0.83
C GLY A 102 10.82 -2.92 1.14
N PHE A 103 9.56 -3.21 1.45
CA PHE A 103 8.60 -2.18 1.86
C PHE A 103 9.05 -1.46 3.12
N LEU A 104 9.44 -2.20 4.15
CA LEU A 104 9.85 -1.65 5.43
C LEU A 104 11.11 -0.78 5.31
N ALA A 105 12.03 -1.13 4.41
CA ALA A 105 13.21 -0.33 4.09
C ALA A 105 12.92 0.85 3.15
N SER A 106 11.73 0.92 2.55
CA SER A 106 11.39 1.95 1.57
C SER A 106 11.02 3.28 2.23
N PRO A 107 11.23 4.41 1.55
CA PRO A 107 10.76 5.72 2.03
C PRO A 107 9.23 5.78 2.17
N TYR A 108 8.49 4.89 1.50
CA TYR A 108 7.02 4.83 1.60
C TYR A 108 6.54 4.35 2.97
N PHE A 109 7.26 3.44 3.62
CA PHE A 109 6.91 3.02 4.99
C PHE A 109 7.05 4.17 5.98
N GLY A 110 8.02 5.06 5.80
CA GLY A 110 8.17 6.28 6.62
C GLY A 110 6.97 7.23 6.54
N ARG A 111 6.11 7.08 5.53
CA ARG A 111 4.89 7.89 5.35
C ARG A 111 3.66 7.25 6.00
N PHE A 112 3.74 5.98 6.38
CA PHE A 112 2.66 5.27 7.07
C PHE A 112 2.52 5.80 8.50
N ARG A 113 1.29 6.14 8.89
CA ARG A 113 1.00 6.56 10.26
C ARG A 113 0.72 5.36 11.16
N LEU A 114 1.70 4.99 11.97
CA LEU A 114 1.53 3.95 12.99
C LEU A 114 0.91 4.49 14.30
N ILE A 115 1.14 5.78 14.62
CA ILE A 115 0.75 6.37 15.92
C ILE A 115 -0.38 7.39 15.72
N PRO A 116 -1.55 7.21 16.36
CA PRO A 116 -2.54 8.27 16.41
C PRO A 116 -1.92 9.47 17.16
N TYR A 117 -2.13 10.70 16.68
CA TYR A 117 -1.71 11.99 17.27
C TYR A 117 -0.36 12.61 16.82
N THR A 118 0.49 11.91 16.06
CA THR A 118 1.71 12.50 15.47
C THR A 118 1.50 12.86 14.00
N ALA A 119 0.83 14.00 13.74
CA ALA A 119 0.57 14.57 12.41
C ALA A 119 -0.23 13.67 11.42
N PRO A 120 -0.74 14.21 10.30
CA PRO A 120 -1.41 13.41 9.27
C PRO A 120 -0.39 12.58 8.49
N GLY A 121 -0.70 11.30 8.24
CA GLY A 121 0.13 10.39 7.41
C GLY A 121 -0.77 9.42 6.64
N LEU A 122 -0.17 8.59 5.79
CA LEU A 122 -0.89 7.65 4.92
C LEU A 122 -1.42 6.44 5.70
N SER A 123 -2.43 5.78 5.12
CA SER A 123 -2.81 4.42 5.53
C SER A 123 -1.71 3.42 5.18
N ALA A 124 -1.73 2.24 5.80
CA ALA A 124 -0.77 1.18 5.49
C ALA A 124 -0.92 0.71 4.04
N GLU A 125 -2.15 0.63 3.56
CA GLU A 125 -2.51 0.21 2.21
C GLU A 125 -1.98 1.19 1.17
N GLU A 126 -2.12 2.50 1.42
CA GLU A 126 -1.65 3.52 0.49
C GLU A 126 -0.13 3.65 0.47
N ALA A 127 0.52 3.53 1.63
CA ALA A 127 1.98 3.44 1.72
C ALA A 127 2.51 2.20 0.98
N PHE A 128 1.89 1.03 1.18
CA PHE A 128 2.30 -0.20 0.52
C PHE A 128 2.05 -0.18 -0.99
N ALA A 129 0.89 0.32 -1.42
CA ALA A 129 0.59 0.50 -2.84
C ALA A 129 1.57 1.46 -3.51
N SER A 130 1.97 2.55 -2.84
CA SER A 130 2.99 3.48 -3.35
C SER A 130 4.33 2.77 -3.57
N TYR A 131 4.76 1.93 -2.63
CA TYR A 131 5.95 1.09 -2.78
C TYR A 131 5.85 0.13 -3.97
N LEU A 132 4.72 -0.55 -4.13
CA LEU A 132 4.52 -1.46 -5.27
C LEU A 132 4.48 -0.73 -6.60
N LEU A 133 3.88 0.46 -6.65
CA LEU A 133 3.73 1.27 -7.87
C LEU A 133 5.03 1.93 -8.34
N ASP A 134 5.96 2.21 -7.41
CA ASP A 134 7.30 2.72 -7.72
C ASP A 134 8.14 1.68 -8.48
N GLY A 135 8.08 0.42 -8.03
CA GLY A 135 8.74 -0.70 -8.70
C GLY A 135 7.98 -1.25 -9.92
N ALA A 136 6.69 -0.96 -10.04
CA ALA A 136 5.89 -1.44 -11.16
C ALA A 136 6.15 -0.60 -12.43
N GLY A 137 6.36 -1.26 -13.57
CA GLY A 137 6.24 -0.63 -14.88
C GLY A 137 4.79 -0.36 -15.27
N ALA A 138 4.57 0.14 -16.50
CA ALA A 138 3.23 0.09 -17.09
C ALA A 138 2.80 -1.36 -17.29
N GLY A 139 1.55 -1.70 -16.97
CA GLY A 139 1.01 -3.03 -17.22
C GLY A 139 0.09 -3.58 -16.12
N PRO A 140 -0.21 -4.90 -16.16
CA PRO A 140 -1.23 -5.53 -15.32
C PRO A 140 -1.01 -5.38 -13.82
N LEU A 141 0.24 -5.36 -13.37
CA LEU A 141 0.56 -5.16 -11.95
C LEU A 141 0.14 -3.76 -11.49
N ARG A 142 0.48 -2.70 -12.24
CA ARG A 142 0.09 -1.31 -11.90
C ARG A 142 -1.43 -1.17 -11.87
N ASP A 143 -2.13 -1.70 -12.87
CA ASP A 143 -3.60 -1.68 -12.91
C ASP A 143 -4.20 -2.39 -11.69
N THR A 144 -3.66 -3.57 -11.34
CA THR A 144 -4.17 -4.39 -10.24
C THR A 144 -3.89 -3.76 -8.87
N VAL A 145 -2.68 -3.26 -8.63
CA VAL A 145 -2.33 -2.53 -7.39
C VAL A 145 -3.22 -1.31 -7.22
N THR A 146 -3.41 -0.54 -8.29
CA THR A 146 -4.28 0.64 -8.27
C THR A 146 -5.72 0.23 -7.96
N HIS A 147 -6.22 -0.83 -8.59
CA HIS A 147 -7.59 -1.31 -8.35
C HIS A 147 -7.81 -1.75 -6.89
N GLU A 148 -6.89 -2.54 -6.33
CA GLU A 148 -6.95 -3.01 -4.95
C GLU A 148 -6.83 -1.87 -3.94
N LEU A 149 -5.94 -0.90 -4.19
CA LEU A 149 -5.84 0.34 -3.39
C LEU A 149 -7.17 1.11 -3.39
N MET A 150 -7.78 1.31 -4.56
CA MET A 150 -9.05 2.04 -4.65
C MET A 150 -10.17 1.34 -3.87
N ILE A 151 -10.24 0.00 -3.89
CA ILE A 151 -11.19 -0.75 -3.06
C ILE A 151 -10.92 -0.52 -1.58
N ALA A 152 -9.66 -0.58 -1.15
CA ALA A 152 -9.27 -0.38 0.25
C ALA A 152 -9.66 1.02 0.75
N LEU A 153 -9.27 2.07 0.01
CA LEU A 153 -9.56 3.46 0.36
C LEU A 153 -11.06 3.74 0.40
N PHE A 154 -11.83 3.25 -0.58
CA PHE A 154 -13.28 3.44 -0.60
C PHE A 154 -14.00 2.64 0.49
N THR A 155 -13.47 1.49 0.87
CA THR A 155 -13.97 0.73 2.03
C THR A 155 -13.72 1.51 3.32
N ALA A 156 -12.52 2.06 3.51
CA ALA A 156 -12.21 2.88 4.67
C ALA A 156 -13.10 4.14 4.75
N LEU A 157 -13.29 4.83 3.62
CA LEU A 157 -14.19 5.98 3.52
C LEU A 157 -15.66 5.66 3.87
N THR A 158 -16.07 4.40 3.71
CA THR A 158 -17.39 3.91 4.11
C THR A 158 -17.48 3.67 5.62
N CYS A 159 -16.42 3.12 6.22
CA CYS A 159 -16.42 2.61 7.58
C CYS A 159 -15.97 3.62 8.64
N GLU A 160 -15.13 4.58 8.28
CA GLU A 160 -14.47 5.52 9.21
C GLU A 160 -14.66 6.95 8.73
N GLN A 161 -15.34 7.77 9.55
CA GLN A 161 -15.46 9.21 9.37
C GLN A 161 -15.47 9.92 10.73
N PRO A 162 -14.54 10.85 11.01
CA PRO A 162 -13.44 11.30 10.14
C PRO A 162 -12.31 10.24 10.05
N LEU A 163 -11.60 10.21 8.92
CA LEU A 163 -10.43 9.36 8.76
C LEU A 163 -9.29 9.77 9.70
N SER A 164 -8.62 8.77 10.26
CA SER A 164 -7.39 8.94 11.05
C SER A 164 -6.13 9.21 10.21
N PHE A 165 -6.21 9.07 8.89
CA PHE A 165 -5.13 9.21 7.92
C PHE A 165 -5.52 10.15 6.76
N VAL A 166 -4.53 10.54 5.95
CA VAL A 166 -4.72 11.31 4.71
C VAL A 166 -4.78 10.36 3.52
N ILE A 167 -5.63 10.71 2.56
CA ILE A 167 -5.65 10.08 1.24
C ILE A 167 -4.96 11.01 0.24
N GLU A 168 -3.89 10.55 -0.37
CA GLU A 168 -3.17 11.28 -1.42
C GLU A 168 -3.47 10.75 -2.83
N ALA A 169 -4.05 9.56 -2.94
CA ALA A 169 -4.47 8.97 -4.20
C ALA A 169 -5.32 9.96 -5.00
N GLU A 170 -4.80 10.35 -6.17
CA GLU A 170 -5.34 11.47 -6.95
C GLU A 170 -6.75 11.19 -7.49
N GLY A 171 -7.53 12.23 -7.78
CA GLY A 171 -8.80 12.08 -8.50
C GLY A 171 -9.93 11.37 -7.74
N ILE A 172 -9.78 11.19 -6.42
CA ILE A 172 -10.90 10.94 -5.52
C ILE A 172 -11.57 12.28 -5.25
N VAL A 173 -12.87 12.37 -5.55
CA VAL A 173 -13.65 13.60 -5.39
C VAL A 173 -14.78 13.39 -4.37
N PRO A 174 -15.03 14.37 -3.50
CA PRO A 174 -16.23 14.37 -2.67
C PRO A 174 -17.47 14.59 -3.55
N THR A 175 -18.56 13.92 -3.20
CA THR A 175 -19.90 14.10 -3.78
C THR A 175 -20.89 14.45 -2.68
N ASP A 176 -22.13 14.78 -3.04
CA ASP A 176 -23.18 15.10 -2.05
C ASP A 176 -23.50 13.92 -1.10
N ARG A 177 -23.10 12.69 -1.46
CA ARG A 177 -23.45 11.45 -0.75
C ARG A 177 -22.26 10.60 -0.28
N GLY A 178 -21.03 11.06 -0.54
CA GLY A 178 -19.83 10.33 -0.18
C GLY A 178 -18.66 10.70 -1.09
N HIS A 179 -18.02 9.70 -1.69
CA HIS A 179 -16.86 9.92 -2.55
C HIS A 179 -16.96 9.10 -3.83
N ALA A 180 -16.31 9.60 -4.88
CA ALA A 180 -16.28 8.94 -6.17
C ALA A 180 -14.91 9.09 -6.84
N ALA A 181 -14.56 8.13 -7.71
CA ALA A 181 -13.38 8.20 -8.55
C ALA A 181 -13.61 7.41 -9.83
N VAL A 182 -12.94 7.81 -10.91
CA VAL A 182 -12.89 7.05 -12.17
C VAL A 182 -11.43 6.84 -12.56
N ARG A 183 -11.12 5.62 -13.01
CA ARG A 183 -9.81 5.21 -13.50
C ARG A 183 -9.94 4.57 -14.88
N ALA A 184 -8.87 4.71 -15.66
CA ALA A 184 -8.71 4.01 -16.91
C ALA A 184 -7.79 2.81 -16.68
N TYR A 185 -8.22 1.62 -17.09
CA TYR A 185 -7.45 0.38 -17.00
C TYR A 185 -7.39 -0.30 -18.36
N THR A 186 -6.45 -1.23 -18.53
CA THR A 186 -6.49 -2.10 -19.71
C THR A 186 -7.67 -3.07 -19.62
N ALA A 187 -8.31 -3.38 -20.75
CA ALA A 187 -9.40 -4.35 -20.78
C ALA A 187 -8.97 -5.72 -20.24
N ALA A 188 -7.72 -6.13 -20.50
CA ALA A 188 -7.14 -7.37 -20.01
C ALA A 188 -7.08 -7.43 -18.47
N SER A 189 -6.64 -6.34 -17.81
CA SER A 189 -6.64 -6.26 -16.35
C SER A 189 -8.05 -6.37 -15.78
N VAL A 190 -9.02 -5.65 -16.36
CA VAL A 190 -10.43 -5.70 -15.92
C VAL A 190 -11.02 -7.10 -16.04
N ALA A 191 -10.76 -7.78 -17.16
CA ALA A 191 -11.19 -9.16 -17.38
C ALA A 191 -10.60 -10.12 -16.32
N ALA A 192 -9.33 -9.96 -15.98
CA ALA A 192 -8.66 -10.77 -14.95
C ALA A 192 -9.22 -10.56 -13.53
N TRP A 193 -9.87 -9.42 -13.27
CA TRP A 193 -10.55 -9.19 -11.99
C TRP A 193 -11.92 -9.85 -11.89
N GLY A 194 -12.54 -10.17 -13.04
CA GLY A 194 -13.89 -10.76 -13.16
C GLY A 194 -13.98 -12.22 -12.70
N THR A 195 -12.87 -12.91 -12.48
CA THR A 195 -12.83 -14.18 -11.73
C THR A 195 -12.97 -13.90 -10.23
N ALA A 196 -14.19 -14.02 -9.71
CA ALA A 196 -14.43 -14.21 -8.29
C ALA A 196 -13.69 -15.47 -7.79
N PRO A 197 -13.32 -15.57 -6.50
CA PRO A 197 -12.76 -16.79 -5.91
C PRO A 197 -13.65 -18.04 -6.10
N ASP A 198 -14.93 -17.85 -6.45
CA ASP A 198 -15.91 -18.92 -6.65
C ASP A 198 -16.17 -19.26 -8.14
N GLY A 199 -15.28 -18.88 -9.05
CA GLY A 199 -15.19 -19.49 -10.38
C GLY A 199 -16.37 -19.33 -11.34
N ARG A 200 -17.24 -18.32 -11.15
CA ARG A 200 -18.25 -17.99 -12.16
C ARG A 200 -17.72 -16.93 -13.13
N PRO A 201 -17.64 -17.23 -14.43
CA PRO A 201 -17.18 -16.27 -15.44
C PRO A 201 -18.23 -15.18 -15.61
N GLY A 202 -17.84 -13.94 -15.35
CA GLY A 202 -18.63 -12.75 -15.66
C GLY A 202 -17.91 -11.93 -16.72
N VAL A 203 -18.66 -11.58 -17.77
CA VAL A 203 -18.32 -10.74 -18.93
C VAL A 203 -17.82 -11.54 -20.15
N GLU A 204 -18.72 -11.60 -21.15
CA GLU A 204 -18.47 -12.07 -22.51
C GLU A 204 -17.35 -11.27 -23.18
N ASP A 205 -16.56 -11.97 -24.00
CA ASP A 205 -15.46 -11.47 -24.81
C ASP A 205 -15.77 -10.10 -25.43
N THR A 206 -15.17 -9.06 -24.85
CA THR A 206 -15.00 -7.78 -25.53
C THR A 206 -13.54 -7.68 -25.94
N GLU A 207 -13.25 -8.13 -27.16
CA GLU A 207 -12.04 -7.77 -27.90
C GLU A 207 -12.03 -6.24 -28.08
N HIS A 208 -11.63 -5.50 -27.05
CA HIS A 208 -11.38 -4.08 -27.14
C HIS A 208 -9.97 -3.84 -26.60
N ALA A 209 -9.02 -3.66 -27.50
CA ALA A 209 -7.64 -3.24 -27.21
C ALA A 209 -7.55 -1.78 -26.67
N GLY A 210 -8.64 -1.27 -26.07
CA GLY A 210 -8.77 0.10 -25.58
C GLY A 210 -8.84 0.17 -24.05
N ALA A 211 -8.55 1.35 -23.51
CA ALA A 211 -8.69 1.62 -22.09
C ALA A 211 -10.16 1.59 -21.66
N VAL A 212 -10.46 0.87 -20.58
CA VAL A 212 -11.79 0.73 -19.98
C VAL A 212 -11.90 1.69 -18.81
N GLN A 213 -13.00 2.46 -18.77
CA GLN A 213 -13.30 3.35 -17.66
C GLN A 213 -13.98 2.57 -16.53
N TYR A 214 -13.41 2.63 -15.34
CA TYR A 214 -13.88 1.91 -14.16
C TYR A 214 -14.08 2.90 -13.02
N ALA A 215 -15.26 2.88 -12.42
CA ALA A 215 -15.65 3.81 -11.37
C ALA A 215 -15.68 3.12 -10.01
N TYR A 216 -15.43 3.93 -8.99
CA TYR A 216 -15.55 3.60 -7.58
C TYR A 216 -16.46 4.64 -6.94
N PHE A 217 -17.46 4.21 -6.19
CA PHE A 217 -18.40 5.05 -5.48
C PHE A 217 -18.57 4.51 -4.07
N THR A 218 -18.42 5.37 -3.07
CA THR A 218 -18.77 5.04 -1.69
C THR A 218 -19.85 5.99 -1.20
N THR A 219 -20.80 5.42 -0.47
CA THR A 219 -21.85 6.12 0.27
C THR A 219 -21.98 5.49 1.64
N SER A 220 -22.82 6.06 2.52
CA SER A 220 -23.16 5.43 3.80
C SER A 220 -23.77 4.02 3.67
N ALA A 221 -24.26 3.65 2.48
CA ALA A 221 -24.83 2.32 2.21
C ALA A 221 -23.77 1.29 1.80
N GLY A 222 -22.54 1.69 1.49
CA GLY A 222 -21.48 0.80 1.02
C GLY A 222 -20.69 1.32 -0.17
N LEU A 223 -19.80 0.45 -0.65
CA LEU A 223 -18.98 0.63 -1.84
C LEU A 223 -19.64 -0.04 -3.05
N ALA A 224 -19.72 0.67 -4.16
CA ALA A 224 -20.08 0.16 -5.49
C ALA A 224 -18.97 0.48 -6.48
N HIS A 225 -18.58 -0.47 -7.31
CA HIS A 225 -17.52 -0.28 -8.29
C HIS A 225 -17.76 -1.11 -9.56
N GLY A 226 -17.28 -0.64 -10.70
CA GLY A 226 -17.52 -1.33 -11.98
C GLY A 226 -17.19 -0.51 -13.22
N VAL A 227 -17.27 -1.16 -14.37
CA VAL A 227 -17.11 -0.51 -15.68
C VAL A 227 -18.23 0.50 -15.91
N VAL A 228 -17.88 1.68 -16.41
CA VAL A 228 -18.84 2.76 -16.69
C VAL A 228 -18.71 3.28 -18.12
N SER A 229 -19.82 3.82 -18.63
CA SER A 229 -19.83 4.48 -19.94
C SER A 229 -18.97 5.74 -19.96
N GLY A 230 -18.49 6.14 -21.15
CA GLY A 230 -17.77 7.40 -21.35
C GLY A 230 -18.58 8.66 -21.00
N ARG A 231 -19.91 8.55 -20.86
CA ARG A 231 -20.76 9.64 -20.35
C ARG A 231 -20.61 9.83 -18.84
N VAL A 232 -20.47 8.74 -18.08
CA VAL A 232 -20.23 8.82 -16.63
C VAL A 232 -18.81 9.26 -16.36
N ALA A 233 -17.83 8.69 -17.08
CA ALA A 233 -16.42 9.07 -16.96
C ALA A 233 -16.19 10.57 -17.21
N ALA A 234 -16.96 11.18 -18.12
CA ALA A 234 -16.87 12.62 -18.42
C ALA A 234 -17.12 13.52 -17.20
N ALA A 235 -17.89 13.08 -16.19
CA ALA A 235 -18.11 13.87 -14.97
C ALA A 235 -16.84 14.07 -14.13
N PHE A 236 -15.81 13.27 -14.41
CA PHE A 236 -14.53 13.21 -13.68
C PHE A 236 -13.37 13.78 -14.51
N GLU A 237 -13.62 14.41 -15.66
CA GLU A 237 -12.59 15.13 -16.41
C GLU A 237 -11.91 16.18 -15.50
N ALA A 238 -10.57 16.22 -15.52
CA ALA A 238 -9.79 17.11 -14.67
C ALA A 238 -10.08 18.59 -15.00
N GLU A 239 -10.05 18.92 -16.29
CA GLU A 239 -10.34 20.26 -16.79
C GLU A 239 -11.85 20.55 -16.82
N PRO A 240 -12.29 21.79 -16.53
CA PRO A 240 -13.67 22.21 -16.72
C PRO A 240 -14.08 22.12 -18.19
N SER A 241 -15.20 21.45 -18.48
CA SER A 241 -15.76 21.33 -19.83
C SER A 241 -17.29 21.30 -19.79
N ASP A 242 -17.94 21.74 -20.88
CA ASP A 242 -19.42 21.65 -21.02
C ASP A 242 -19.90 20.20 -20.91
N ARG A 243 -19.07 19.28 -21.40
CA ARG A 243 -19.31 17.83 -21.34
C ARG A 243 -19.31 17.33 -19.89
N ARG A 244 -18.31 17.74 -19.10
CA ARG A 244 -18.20 17.43 -17.67
C ARG A 244 -19.39 17.95 -16.88
N GLU A 245 -19.75 19.22 -17.08
CA GLU A 245 -20.86 19.83 -16.34
C GLU A 245 -22.21 19.21 -16.72
N THR A 246 -22.40 18.86 -17.99
CA THR A 246 -23.58 18.12 -18.46
C THR A 246 -23.65 16.72 -17.85
N ALA A 247 -22.52 16.02 -17.73
CA ALA A 247 -22.44 14.71 -17.10
C ALA A 247 -22.75 14.77 -15.60
N ARG A 248 -22.17 15.74 -14.87
CA ARG A 248 -22.44 15.97 -13.44
C ARG A 248 -23.91 16.27 -13.17
N ARG A 249 -24.53 17.19 -13.94
CA ARG A 249 -25.98 17.45 -13.84
C ARG A 249 -26.84 16.22 -14.14
N ALA A 250 -26.39 15.32 -15.02
CA ALA A 250 -27.10 14.08 -15.30
C ALA A 250 -26.98 13.06 -14.14
N LEU A 251 -25.82 13.00 -13.48
CA LEU A 251 -25.61 12.15 -12.30
C LEU A 251 -26.33 12.70 -11.05
N ALA A 252 -26.32 14.02 -10.84
CA ALA A 252 -27.00 14.67 -9.72
C ALA A 252 -28.52 14.43 -9.75
N ARG A 253 -29.15 14.49 -10.94
CA ARG A 253 -30.58 14.12 -11.12
C ARG A 253 -30.91 12.69 -10.74
N ARG A 254 -29.91 11.80 -10.69
CA ARG A 254 -30.03 10.40 -10.25
C ARG A 254 -29.56 10.20 -8.81
N GLY A 255 -29.12 11.25 -8.12
CA GLY A 255 -28.58 11.20 -6.78
C GLY A 255 -27.23 10.48 -6.70
N LEU A 256 -26.40 10.58 -7.75
CA LEU A 256 -25.10 9.92 -7.87
C LEU A 256 -23.92 10.91 -7.92
N TRP A 257 -24.20 12.21 -7.84
CA TRP A 257 -23.23 13.31 -7.80
C TRP A 257 -23.74 14.35 -6.82
#